data_AF-A0A838L2A5-F1
#
_entry.id   AF-A0A838L2A5-F1
#
_cell.length_a   1.000
_cell.length_b   1.000
_cell.length_c   1.000
_cell.angle_alpha   90.00
_cell.angle_beta   90.00
_cell.angle_gamma   90.00
#
_symmetry.space_group_name_H-M   'P 1'
#
loop_
_entity.id
_entity.type
_entity.pdbx_description
1 polymer ?
#
loop_
_entity_poly.entity_id
_entity_poly.type
_entity_poly.pdbx_seq_one_letter_code
_entity_poly.pdbx_strand_id
1 'polypeptide(L)'
;MEASVSEIHRYPLRPEGFEEPLFPTRESRRRVLDHLLRAPWLSLASEMESICASGQAAHTRREPVELENLHGRVRILWSSGRRRCRKRRHVVEVLGRWREVRAWWDETRAEDRSLVRVLLSDDSVVDLARENDGEWFLVGVTD
;
A
#
# COMPACT_ATOMS: atom_id res chain seq x y z
N MET A 1 -17.50 35.06 -31.69
CA MET A 1 -16.79 35.37 -30.43
C MET A 1 -16.37 34.05 -29.85
N GLU A 2 -15.13 33.63 -30.12
CA GLU A 2 -14.56 32.40 -29.56
C GLU A 2 -13.97 32.73 -28.19
N ALA A 3 -14.57 32.19 -27.13
CA ALA A 3 -13.99 32.29 -25.79
C ALA A 3 -12.72 31.44 -25.75
N SER A 4 -11.58 32.05 -25.42
CA SER A 4 -10.32 31.33 -25.29
C SER A 4 -10.41 30.32 -24.14
N VAL A 5 -9.77 29.15 -24.28
CA VAL A 5 -9.74 28.10 -23.23
C VAL A 5 -9.25 28.64 -21.88
N SER A 6 -8.47 29.73 -21.89
CA SER A 6 -7.98 30.44 -20.70
C SER A 6 -9.07 31.16 -19.89
N GLU A 7 -10.25 31.42 -20.47
CA GLU A 7 -11.38 32.02 -19.78
C GLU A 7 -12.17 31.02 -18.94
N ILE A 8 -12.14 29.74 -19.32
CA ILE A 8 -12.92 28.66 -18.69
C ILE A 8 -12.31 28.22 -17.34
N HIS A 9 -11.03 28.54 -17.10
CA HIS A 9 -10.30 28.14 -15.89
C HIS A 9 -9.95 29.28 -14.94
N ARG A 10 -10.53 30.49 -15.12
CA ARG A 10 -10.37 31.57 -14.13
C ARG A 10 -11.15 31.22 -12.87
N TYR A 11 -10.50 30.54 -11.95
CA TYR A 11 -10.91 30.57 -10.55
C TYR A 11 -10.92 32.04 -10.10
N PRO A 12 -12.01 32.51 -9.47
CA PRO A 12 -12.07 33.88 -8.98
C PRO A 12 -10.89 34.12 -8.04
N LEU A 13 -10.22 35.27 -8.21
CA LEU A 13 -9.13 35.68 -7.33
C LEU A 13 -9.64 35.68 -5.88
N ARG A 14 -9.07 34.82 -5.05
CA ARG A 14 -9.44 34.70 -3.64
C ARG A 14 -8.88 35.91 -2.88
N PRO A 15 -9.64 36.49 -1.93
CA PRO A 15 -9.13 37.53 -1.06
C PRO A 15 -7.89 37.07 -0.28
N GLU A 16 -7.00 38.01 0.04
CA GLU A 16 -5.86 37.75 0.91
C GLU A 16 -6.37 37.31 2.31
N GLY A 17 -5.91 36.16 2.79
CA GLY A 17 -6.39 35.55 4.04
C GLY A 17 -7.66 34.68 3.93
N PHE A 18 -8.17 34.43 2.71
CA PHE A 18 -9.29 33.52 2.52
C PHE A 18 -8.86 32.05 2.62
N GLU A 19 -9.16 31.42 3.76
CA GLU A 19 -9.15 29.96 3.89
C GLU A 19 -10.47 29.41 3.36
N GLU A 20 -10.43 28.71 2.23
CA GLU A 20 -11.61 28.04 1.71
C GLU A 20 -11.96 26.87 2.65
N PRO A 21 -13.09 26.90 3.38
CA PRO A 21 -13.47 25.78 4.21
C PRO A 21 -13.77 24.58 3.30
N LEU A 22 -13.00 23.49 3.44
CA LEU A 22 -13.20 22.24 2.68
C LEU A 22 -14.65 21.76 2.72
N PHE A 23 -15.34 22.01 3.84
CA PHE A 23 -16.77 21.77 4.02
C PHE A 23 -17.43 22.95 4.75
N PRO A 24 -18.00 23.93 4.02
CA PRO A 24 -18.49 25.19 4.60
C PRO A 24 -19.66 25.01 5.57
N THR A 25 -20.41 23.91 5.48
CA THR A 25 -21.58 23.66 6.33
C THR A 25 -21.61 22.22 6.82
N ARG A 26 -22.42 21.98 7.87
CA ARG A 26 -22.66 20.62 8.38
C ARG A 26 -23.38 19.76 7.35
N GLU A 27 -24.31 20.33 6.56
CA GLU A 27 -24.96 19.59 5.48
C GLU A 27 -24.00 19.22 4.34
N SER A 28 -23.10 20.12 3.95
CA SER A 28 -22.15 19.81 2.86
C SER A 28 -21.20 18.69 3.25
N ARG A 29 -20.70 18.70 4.50
CA ARG A 29 -19.92 17.61 5.07
C ARG A 29 -20.69 16.28 5.07
N ARG A 30 -21.97 16.30 5.46
CA ARG A 30 -22.81 15.10 5.49
C ARG A 30 -23.00 14.50 4.10
N ARG A 31 -23.26 15.34 3.09
CA ARG A 31 -23.41 14.89 1.70
C ARG A 31 -22.14 14.25 1.15
N VAL A 32 -20.97 14.80 1.48
CA VAL A 32 -19.69 14.23 1.06
C VAL A 32 -19.43 12.90 1.78
N LEU A 33 -19.70 12.83 3.08
CA LEU A 33 -19.61 11.56 3.82
C LEU A 33 -20.54 10.49 3.22
N ASP A 34 -21.80 10.83 2.94
CA ASP A 34 -22.76 9.91 2.32
C ASP A 34 -22.28 9.44 0.93
N HIS A 35 -21.63 10.31 0.16
CA HIS A 35 -21.05 9.96 -1.13
C HIS A 35 -19.84 9.02 -0.99
N LEU A 36 -18.91 9.33 -0.08
CA LEU A 36 -17.74 8.51 0.20
C LEU A 36 -18.13 7.13 0.71
N LEU A 37 -19.13 7.05 1.61
CA LEU A 37 -19.65 5.77 2.14
C LEU A 37 -20.28 4.89 1.06
N ARG A 38 -20.75 5.48 -0.05
CA ARG A 38 -21.30 4.76 -1.21
C ARG A 38 -20.25 4.47 -2.28
N ALA A 39 -19.04 5.00 -2.14
CA ALA A 39 -18.01 4.86 -3.15
C ALA A 39 -17.48 3.41 -3.11
N PRO A 40 -17.58 2.64 -4.21
CA PRO A 40 -17.22 1.22 -4.20
C PRO A 40 -15.78 0.96 -3.75
N TRP A 41 -14.85 1.86 -4.07
CA TRP A 41 -13.44 1.75 -3.66
C TRP A 41 -13.24 1.89 -2.14
N LEU A 42 -14.11 2.65 -1.45
CA LEU A 42 -14.05 2.81 0.01
C LEU A 42 -14.64 1.58 0.70
N SER A 43 -15.75 1.04 0.16
CA SER A 43 -16.32 -0.24 0.60
C SER A 43 -15.30 -1.37 0.44
N LEU A 44 -14.64 -1.46 -0.72
CA LEU A 44 -13.58 -2.44 -0.98
C LEU A 44 -12.41 -2.31 0.01
N ALA A 45 -12.04 -1.09 0.43
CA ALA A 45 -10.99 -0.89 1.43
C ALA A 45 -11.42 -1.33 2.84
N SER A 46 -12.67 -1.07 3.24
CA SER A 46 -13.22 -1.53 4.54
C SER A 46 -13.54 -3.03 4.56
N GLU A 47 -13.90 -3.56 3.40
CA GLU A 47 -14.05 -4.99 3.15
C GLU A 47 -12.68 -5.66 3.08
N MET A 48 -11.61 -5.01 2.67
CA MET A 48 -10.27 -5.60 2.83
C MET A 48 -9.92 -5.85 4.31
N GLU A 49 -10.43 -5.04 5.25
CA GLU A 49 -10.26 -5.30 6.69
C GLU A 49 -11.14 -6.45 7.22
N SER A 50 -12.26 -6.79 6.56
CA SER A 50 -13.22 -7.80 7.03
C SER A 50 -13.34 -9.08 6.16
N ILE A 51 -13.03 -9.01 4.87
CA ILE A 51 -12.86 -10.14 3.93
C ILE A 51 -11.50 -10.80 4.16
N CYS A 52 -10.51 -10.08 4.70
CA CYS A 52 -9.31 -10.70 5.29
C CYS A 52 -9.57 -11.36 6.66
N ALA A 53 -10.82 -11.40 7.15
CA ALA A 53 -11.16 -12.22 8.32
C ALA A 53 -11.60 -13.65 7.94
N SER A 54 -11.77 -13.98 6.66
CA SER A 54 -12.21 -15.32 6.23
C SER A 54 -11.53 -15.91 4.99
N GLY A 55 -10.66 -15.19 4.29
CA GLY A 55 -9.69 -15.76 3.34
C GLY A 55 -8.31 -15.83 3.97
N GLN A 56 -7.51 -16.83 3.65
CA GLN A 56 -6.15 -17.11 4.17
C GLN A 56 -5.09 -16.02 3.87
N ALA A 57 -5.42 -14.74 3.91
CA ALA A 57 -4.48 -13.70 4.33
C ALA A 57 -4.22 -13.86 5.84
N ALA A 58 -3.71 -15.04 6.22
CA ALA A 58 -3.12 -15.23 7.51
C ALA A 58 -2.13 -14.08 7.68
N HIS A 59 -2.25 -13.35 8.79
CA HIS A 59 -1.16 -12.61 9.38
C HIS A 59 0.04 -13.56 9.46
N THR A 60 0.77 -13.70 8.37
CA THR A 60 2.07 -14.33 8.34
C THR A 60 2.86 -13.42 9.23
N ARG A 61 3.27 -13.97 10.38
CA ARG A 61 4.14 -13.26 11.30
C ARG A 61 5.24 -12.66 10.43
N ARG A 62 5.44 -11.35 10.53
CA ARG A 62 6.55 -10.65 9.88
C ARG A 62 7.79 -11.52 10.02
N GLU A 63 8.25 -12.09 8.92
CA GLU A 63 9.33 -13.06 8.91
C GLU A 63 10.53 -12.42 8.23
N PRO A 64 11.69 -12.32 8.91
CA PRO A 64 12.89 -11.79 8.29
C PRO A 64 13.31 -12.71 7.14
N VAL A 65 13.62 -12.11 5.99
CA VAL A 65 14.08 -12.82 4.80
C VAL A 65 15.39 -12.23 4.31
N GLU A 66 16.27 -13.10 3.84
CA GLU A 66 17.50 -12.69 3.16
C GLU A 66 17.26 -12.76 1.64
N LEU A 67 17.76 -11.75 0.93
CA LEU A 67 17.78 -11.75 -0.53
C LEU A 67 19.21 -12.01 -1.02
N GLU A 68 19.41 -13.10 -1.74
CA GLU A 68 20.65 -13.38 -2.45
C GLU A 68 20.49 -13.03 -3.93
N ASN A 69 21.40 -12.23 -4.49
CA ASN A 69 21.48 -12.02 -5.93
C ASN A 69 22.65 -12.84 -6.49
N LEU A 70 22.34 -13.89 -7.24
CA LEU A 70 23.34 -14.74 -7.89
C LEU A 70 23.19 -14.62 -9.40
N HIS A 71 24.16 -13.99 -10.04
CA HIS A 71 24.22 -13.83 -11.50
C HIS A 71 22.94 -13.23 -12.10
N GLY A 72 22.34 -12.24 -11.43
CA GLY A 72 21.12 -11.56 -11.87
C GLY A 72 19.82 -12.30 -11.51
N ARG A 73 19.91 -13.47 -10.84
CA ARG A 73 18.74 -14.17 -10.30
C ARG A 73 18.63 -13.90 -8.81
N VAL A 74 17.55 -13.23 -8.42
CA VAL A 74 17.24 -12.98 -7.02
C VAL A 74 16.61 -14.22 -6.39
N ARG A 75 17.09 -14.59 -5.21
CA ARG A 75 16.57 -15.68 -4.38
C ARG A 75 16.13 -15.13 -3.04
N ILE A 76 15.02 -15.65 -2.54
CA ILE A 76 14.54 -15.42 -1.19
C ILE A 76 14.95 -16.60 -0.34
N LEU A 77 15.57 -16.31 0.80
CA LEU A 77 15.86 -17.28 1.84
C LEU A 77 15.09 -16.88 3.08
N TRP A 78 14.27 -17.80 3.59
CA TRP A 78 13.58 -17.60 4.86
C TRP A 78 13.91 -18.72 5.84
N SER A 79 13.98 -18.34 7.11
CA SER A 79 14.21 -19.26 8.22
C SER A 79 12.85 -19.67 8.81
N SER A 80 12.36 -20.86 8.49
CA SER A 80 11.13 -21.34 9.12
C SER A 80 11.41 -21.65 10.60
N GLY A 81 10.78 -20.94 11.52
CA GLY A 81 10.98 -21.06 12.97
C GLY A 81 10.64 -22.44 13.58
N ARG A 82 10.20 -23.42 12.78
CA ARG A 82 9.99 -24.81 13.22
C ARG A 82 10.75 -25.75 12.28
N ARG A 83 11.91 -26.21 12.77
CA ARG A 83 12.86 -27.17 12.14
C ARG A 83 13.75 -26.57 11.04
N ARG A 84 15.03 -26.96 11.10
CA ARG A 84 16.21 -26.47 10.37
C ARG A 84 16.15 -26.66 8.84
N CYS A 85 15.13 -26.13 8.18
CA CYS A 85 15.03 -26.16 6.71
C CYS A 85 14.94 -24.71 6.21
N ARG A 86 16.06 -24.17 5.72
CA ARG A 86 16.03 -22.94 4.92
C ARG A 86 15.34 -23.27 3.61
N LYS A 87 14.14 -22.72 3.37
CA LYS A 87 13.55 -22.80 2.02
C LYS A 87 14.17 -21.69 1.19
N ARG A 88 14.55 -22.05 -0.03
CA ARG A 88 15.15 -21.14 -1.01
C ARG A 88 14.24 -21.13 -2.22
N ARG A 89 13.80 -19.95 -2.64
CA ARG A 89 12.96 -19.80 -3.83
C ARG A 89 13.50 -18.72 -4.72
N HIS A 90 13.38 -18.92 -6.02
CA HIS A 90 13.78 -17.94 -7.01
C HIS A 90 12.64 -16.96 -7.24
N VAL A 91 12.97 -15.67 -7.34
CA VAL A 91 12.06 -14.67 -7.90
C VAL A 91 12.05 -14.85 -9.40
N VAL A 92 10.87 -15.16 -9.95
CA VAL A 92 10.63 -15.28 -11.38
C VAL A 92 10.32 -13.92 -11.96
N GLU A 93 9.41 -13.18 -11.31
CA GLU A 93 8.92 -11.91 -11.80
C GLU A 93 8.57 -10.96 -10.64
N VAL A 94 8.72 -9.66 -10.88
CA VAL A 94 8.21 -8.62 -9.98
C VAL A 94 6.87 -8.14 -10.55
N LEU A 95 5.79 -8.44 -9.85
CA LEU A 95 4.42 -8.14 -10.27
C LEU A 95 3.99 -6.71 -9.91
N GLY A 96 4.60 -6.12 -8.87
CA GLY A 96 4.23 -4.79 -8.42
C GLY A 96 5.22 -4.19 -7.45
N ARG A 97 5.24 -2.87 -7.39
CA ARG A 97 6.02 -2.08 -6.42
C ARG A 97 5.16 -0.94 -5.92
N TRP A 98 5.13 -0.75 -4.61
CA TRP A 98 4.46 0.39 -3.99
C TRP A 98 5.19 0.81 -2.72
N ARG A 99 4.80 1.95 -2.16
CA ARG A 99 5.32 2.47 -0.90
C ARG A 99 4.16 2.52 0.08
N GLU A 100 4.38 2.05 1.28
CA GLU A 100 3.42 2.15 2.37
C GLU A 100 3.93 3.17 3.36
N VAL A 101 3.09 4.18 3.62
CA VAL A 101 3.33 5.20 4.64
C VAL A 101 2.18 5.12 5.64
N ARG A 102 2.48 4.73 6.89
CA ARG A 102 1.51 4.67 8.00
C ARG A 102 1.84 5.70 9.05
N ALA A 103 0.81 6.10 9.79
CA ALA A 103 0.94 7.03 10.93
C ALA A 103 1.78 8.26 10.60
N TRP A 104 1.66 8.79 9.37
CA TRP A 104 2.45 9.92 8.87
C TRP A 104 2.27 11.20 9.68
N TRP A 105 1.21 11.28 10.49
CA TRP A 105 0.91 12.38 11.40
C TRP A 105 1.61 12.26 12.77
N ASP A 106 2.25 11.13 13.06
CA ASP A 106 2.93 10.85 14.34
C ASP A 106 4.36 10.41 14.05
N GLU A 107 5.32 11.33 14.20
CA GLU A 107 6.74 11.08 13.94
C GLU A 107 7.30 9.89 14.72
N THR A 108 6.72 9.55 15.87
CA THR A 108 7.19 8.43 16.71
C THR A 108 6.66 7.08 16.23
N ARG A 109 5.59 7.07 15.44
CA ARG A 109 4.93 5.87 14.91
C ARG A 109 4.94 5.80 13.39
N ALA A 110 5.47 6.82 12.73
CA ALA A 110 5.53 6.90 11.29
C ALA A 110 6.32 5.70 10.74
N GLU A 111 5.65 4.88 9.94
CA GLU A 111 6.28 3.79 9.22
C GLU A 111 6.33 4.18 7.75
N ASP A 112 7.50 4.00 7.16
CA ASP A 112 7.72 4.20 5.74
C ASP A 112 8.51 3.01 5.21
N ARG A 113 7.90 2.25 4.31
CA ARG A 113 8.51 1.04 3.76
C ARG A 113 8.18 0.86 2.29
N SER A 114 9.14 0.31 1.57
CA SER A 114 8.96 -0.08 0.17
C SER A 114 8.44 -1.50 0.11
N LEU A 115 7.40 -1.74 -0.68
CA LEU A 115 6.79 -3.05 -0.87
C LEU A 115 6.96 -3.53 -2.31
N VAL A 116 7.19 -4.83 -2.44
CA VAL A 116 7.33 -5.49 -3.73
C VAL A 116 6.53 -6.79 -3.71
N ARG A 117 5.66 -6.96 -4.69
CA ARG A 117 5.00 -8.23 -4.97
C ARG A 117 5.81 -9.01 -5.97
N VAL A 118 6.11 -10.27 -5.66
CA VAL A 118 6.92 -11.13 -6.53
C VAL A 118 6.27 -12.48 -6.75
N LEU A 119 6.42 -13.00 -7.97
CA LEU A 119 6.12 -14.37 -8.33
C LEU A 119 7.34 -15.24 -8.08
N LEU A 120 7.16 -16.35 -7.37
CA LEU A 120 8.21 -17.30 -7.08
C LEU A 120 8.19 -18.50 -8.02
N SER A 121 9.29 -19.25 -8.06
CA SER A 121 9.46 -20.42 -8.93
C SER A 121 8.53 -21.60 -8.66
N ASP A 122 7.71 -21.53 -7.61
CA ASP A 122 6.67 -22.50 -7.30
C ASP A 122 5.27 -21.91 -7.49
N ASP A 123 5.17 -20.90 -8.35
CA ASP A 123 3.96 -20.15 -8.69
C ASP A 123 3.29 -19.42 -7.53
N SER A 124 3.93 -19.37 -6.36
CA SER A 124 3.43 -18.58 -5.23
C SER A 124 3.70 -17.09 -5.41
N VAL A 125 2.73 -16.26 -5.01
CA VAL A 125 2.85 -14.81 -5.00
C VAL A 125 3.08 -14.35 -3.56
N VAL A 126 4.15 -13.57 -3.35
CA VAL A 126 4.48 -13.06 -2.01
C VAL A 126 4.74 -11.57 -2.03
N ASP A 127 4.41 -10.93 -0.91
CA ASP A 127 4.66 -9.51 -0.66
C ASP A 127 5.85 -9.36 0.29
N LEU A 128 6.87 -8.64 -0.20
CA LEU A 128 8.09 -8.32 0.52
C LEU A 128 8.11 -6.85 0.91
N ALA A 129 8.41 -6.56 2.16
CA ALA A 129 8.67 -5.20 2.64
C ALA A 129 10.16 -4.98 2.83
N ARG A 130 10.65 -3.82 2.41
CA ARG A 130 11.96 -3.28 2.75
C ARG A 130 11.77 -2.09 3.68
N GLU A 131 12.28 -2.21 4.90
CA GLU A 131 12.25 -1.14 5.90
C GLU A 131 13.47 -0.22 5.74
N ASN A 132 13.47 0.89 6.49
CA ASN A 132 14.48 1.96 6.37
C ASN A 132 15.89 1.51 6.78
N ASP A 133 16.00 0.49 7.62
CA ASP A 133 17.25 -0.19 7.97
C ASP A 133 17.81 -1.04 6.81
N GLY A 134 17.02 -1.22 5.75
CA GLY A 134 17.36 -2.02 4.58
C GLY A 134 17.05 -3.51 4.73
N GLU A 135 16.47 -3.93 5.85
CA GLU A 135 16.06 -5.32 6.08
C GLU A 135 14.81 -5.67 5.26
N TRP A 136 14.74 -6.93 4.84
CA TRP A 136 13.62 -7.46 4.07
C TRP A 136 12.76 -8.37 4.92
N PHE A 137 11.45 -8.23 4.78
CA PHE A 137 10.46 -9.01 5.51
C PHE A 137 9.43 -9.60 4.56
N LEU A 138 9.05 -10.85 4.80
CA LEU A 138 7.83 -11.41 4.24
C LEU A 138 6.64 -10.87 5.04
N VAL A 139 5.75 -10.14 4.37
CA VAL A 139 4.58 -9.50 4.99
C VAL A 139 3.25 -10.03 4.50
N GLY A 140 3.24 -10.78 3.39
CA GLY A 140 2.05 -11.41 2.85
C GLY A 140 2.38 -12.56 1.90
N VAL A 141 1.48 -13.55 1.85
CA VAL A 141 1.47 -14.62 0.85
C VAL A 141 0.05 -14.62 0.27
N THR A 142 -0.07 -14.52 -1.04
CA THR A 142 -1.35 -14.64 -1.75
C THR A 142 -1.36 -16.03 -2.39
N ASP A 143 -2.26 -16.90 -1.92
CA ASP A 143 -2.48 -18.25 -2.45
C ASP A 143 -3.48 -18.26 -3.63
#